data_AF-A0A941EYR1-F1
#
_entry.id   AF-A0A941EYR1-F1
#
_cell.length_a   1.000
_cell.length_b   1.000
_cell.length_c   1.000
_cell.angle_alpha   90.00
_cell.angle_beta   90.00
_cell.angle_gamma   90.00
#
_symmetry.space_group_name_H-M   'P 1'
#
loop_
_entity.id
_entity.type
_entity.pdbx_description
1 polymer ?
#
loop_
_entity_poly.entity_id
_entity_poly.type
_entity_poly.pdbx_seq_one_letter_code
_entity_poly.pdbx_strand_id
1 'polypeptide(L)'
;VWGTSAMRTQGEDIAEILALLGCRPVWDDASRRVTGFEVVPLEELGRPRIDVTVRISGFFRDAFPHVVGLIDDAVRAVAERDEPADRNFVKAHADEDTAEHGDRRRATARVFGSKPGAYGAGLLPLIDARNWRSDADLAEV
;
A
#
# COMPACT_ATOMS: atom_id res chain seq x y z
N VAL A 1 -5.17 1.85 6.44
CA VAL A 1 -4.81 0.60 7.17
C VAL A 1 -4.43 0.92 8.60
N TRP A 2 -5.08 0.27 9.56
CA TRP A 2 -4.88 0.52 11.00
C TRP A 2 -4.42 -0.75 11.73
N GLY A 3 -3.45 -0.61 12.64
CA GLY A 3 -2.93 -1.76 13.40
C GLY A 3 -4.00 -2.47 14.25
N THR A 4 -4.91 -1.71 14.86
CA THR A 4 -6.01 -2.27 15.66
C THR A 4 -7.01 -3.06 14.80
N SER A 5 -7.27 -2.63 13.57
CA SER A 5 -8.10 -3.38 12.61
C SER A 5 -7.42 -4.70 12.25
N ALA A 6 -6.14 -4.66 11.87
CA ALA A 6 -5.36 -5.86 11.54
C ALA A 6 -5.33 -6.89 12.68
N MET A 7 -5.22 -6.45 13.94
CA MET A 7 -5.29 -7.34 15.10
C MET A 7 -6.65 -8.01 15.29
N ARG A 8 -7.75 -7.31 14.99
CA ARG A 8 -9.11 -7.83 15.17
C ARG A 8 -9.51 -8.80 14.08
N THR A 9 -9.11 -8.49 12.84
CA THR A 9 -9.56 -9.24 11.65
C THR A 9 -8.51 -10.20 11.13
N GLN A 10 -7.32 -10.23 11.75
CA GLN A 10 -6.16 -11.00 11.28
C GLN A 10 -5.68 -10.56 9.89
N GLY A 11 -5.95 -9.31 9.50
CA GLY A 11 -5.35 -8.67 8.34
C GLY A 11 -6.23 -8.59 7.09
N GLU A 12 -7.55 -8.43 7.24
CA GLU A 12 -8.47 -8.22 6.10
C GLU A 12 -8.06 -7.04 5.21
N ASP A 13 -7.72 -5.87 5.76
CA ASP A 13 -7.21 -4.71 4.99
C ASP A 13 -5.99 -5.09 4.12
N ILE A 14 -5.13 -5.97 4.64
CA ILE A 14 -3.89 -6.39 3.96
C ILE A 14 -4.21 -7.39 2.85
N ALA A 15 -5.13 -8.32 3.12
CA ALA A 15 -5.63 -9.26 2.12
C ALA A 15 -6.35 -8.52 0.97
N GLU A 16 -7.11 -7.47 1.26
CA GLU A 16 -7.76 -6.63 0.25
C GLU A 16 -6.72 -5.93 -0.65
N ILE A 17 -5.68 -5.35 -0.06
CA ILE A 17 -4.57 -4.73 -0.82
C ILE A 17 -3.91 -5.76 -1.74
N LEU A 18 -3.54 -6.93 -1.22
CA LEU A 18 -2.93 -7.99 -2.02
C LEU A 18 -3.88 -8.46 -3.12
N ALA A 19 -5.17 -8.63 -2.81
CA ALA A 19 -6.17 -9.03 -3.80
C ALA A 19 -6.27 -8.00 -4.93
N LEU A 20 -6.35 -6.69 -4.65
CA LEU A 20 -6.41 -5.62 -5.66
C LEU A 20 -5.21 -5.68 -6.61
N LEU A 21 -4.00 -5.84 -6.05
CA LEU A 21 -2.74 -6.02 -6.79
C LEU A 21 -2.70 -7.33 -7.61
N GLY A 22 -3.56 -8.30 -7.27
CA GLY A 22 -3.54 -9.63 -7.86
C GLY A 22 -2.41 -10.48 -7.29
N CYS A 23 -2.17 -10.37 -5.99
CA CYS A 23 -1.20 -11.16 -5.24
C CYS A 23 -1.92 -12.07 -4.24
N ARG A 24 -1.38 -13.27 -4.03
CA ARG A 24 -1.84 -14.22 -3.01
C ARG A 24 -0.72 -14.40 -1.98
N PRO A 25 -0.98 -14.25 -0.67
CA PRO A 25 0.04 -14.52 0.33
C PRO A 25 0.42 -16.01 0.34
N VAL A 26 1.66 -16.30 0.72
CA VAL A 26 2.17 -17.67 0.89
C VAL A 26 2.33 -17.93 2.38
N TRP A 27 1.77 -19.03 2.86
CA TRP A 27 1.83 -19.43 4.27
C TRP A 27 2.79 -20.59 4.46
N ASP A 28 3.53 -20.56 5.56
CA ASP A 28 4.19 -21.73 6.11
C ASP A 28 3.17 -22.56 6.91
N ASP A 29 2.94 -23.81 6.52
CA ASP A 29 1.90 -24.66 7.10
C ASP A 29 2.10 -24.92 8.61
N ALA A 30 3.37 -25.04 9.05
CA ALA A 30 3.69 -25.37 10.43
C ALA A 30 3.47 -24.18 11.37
N SER A 31 4.02 -23.01 11.03
CA SER A 31 3.97 -21.80 11.86
C SER A 31 2.76 -20.91 11.57
N ARG A 32 2.06 -21.16 10.45
CA ARG A 32 0.98 -20.34 9.88
C ARG A 32 1.40 -18.90 9.57
N ARG A 33 2.70 -18.64 9.51
CA ARG A 33 3.23 -17.32 9.18
C ARG A 33 3.17 -17.09 7.69
N VAL A 34 2.86 -15.86 7.30
CA VAL A 34 3.06 -15.42 5.91
C VAL A 34 4.56 -15.27 5.68
N THR A 35 5.09 -15.98 4.68
CA THR A 35 6.51 -15.99 4.31
C THR A 35 6.80 -15.20 3.04
N GLY A 36 5.76 -14.83 2.29
CA GLY A 36 5.87 -14.05 1.07
C GLY A 36 4.52 -13.96 0.36
N PHE A 37 4.58 -13.79 -0.95
CA PHE A 37 3.41 -13.76 -1.82
C PHE A 37 3.78 -14.37 -3.19
N GLU A 38 2.77 -14.81 -3.91
CA GLU A 38 2.83 -15.11 -5.32
C GLU A 38 1.98 -14.11 -6.10
N VAL A 39 2.44 -13.74 -7.30
CA VAL A 39 1.67 -12.88 -8.21
C VAL A 39 0.75 -13.78 -9.02
N VAL A 40 -0.57 -13.61 -8.87
CA VAL A 40 -1.59 -14.40 -9.57
C VAL A 40 -1.56 -14.06 -11.06
N PRO A 41 -1.51 -15.06 -11.99
CA PRO A 41 -1.55 -14.81 -13.43
C PRO A 41 -2.81 -14.04 -13.87
N LEU A 42 -2.72 -13.22 -14.92
CA LEU A 42 -3.86 -12.41 -15.37
C LEU A 42 -5.06 -13.25 -15.84
N GLU A 43 -4.79 -14.42 -16.41
CA GLU A 43 -5.81 -15.38 -16.85
C GLU A 43 -6.64 -15.88 -15.67
N GLU A 44 -5.98 -16.15 -14.54
CA GLU A 44 -6.63 -16.56 -13.29
C GLU A 44 -7.28 -15.36 -12.58
N LEU A 45 -6.62 -14.20 -12.57
CA LEU A 45 -7.13 -12.98 -11.93
C LEU A 45 -8.41 -12.46 -12.60
N GLY A 46 -8.58 -12.67 -13.91
CA GLY A 46 -9.80 -12.36 -14.65
C GLY A 46 -10.09 -10.86 -14.85
N ARG A 47 -9.26 -9.98 -14.33
CA ARG A 47 -9.37 -8.51 -14.40
C ARG A 47 -7.99 -7.84 -14.41
N PRO A 48 -7.91 -6.54 -14.71
CA PRO A 48 -6.66 -5.80 -14.50
C PRO A 48 -6.21 -5.79 -13.03
N ARG A 49 -4.89 -5.65 -12.84
CA ARG A 49 -4.31 -5.34 -11.53
C ARG A 49 -4.60 -3.88 -11.21
N ILE A 50 -5.14 -3.64 -10.02
CA ILE A 50 -5.57 -2.32 -9.58
C ILE A 50 -4.44 -1.69 -8.75
N ASP A 51 -4.03 -0.48 -9.13
CA ASP A 51 -3.06 0.28 -8.35
C ASP A 51 -3.66 0.78 -7.03
N VAL A 52 -2.85 0.83 -5.99
CA VAL A 52 -3.29 1.11 -4.62
C VAL A 52 -2.37 2.13 -3.97
N THR A 53 -2.95 3.14 -3.33
CA THR A 53 -2.19 4.03 -2.43
C THR A 53 -2.59 3.74 -0.99
N VAL A 54 -1.62 3.34 -0.17
CA VAL A 54 -1.85 2.80 1.16
C VAL A 54 -1.39 3.81 2.21
N ARG A 55 -2.35 4.40 2.93
CA ARG A 55 -2.07 5.16 4.14
C ARG A 55 -2.08 4.24 5.38
N ILE A 56 -0.92 4.05 5.99
CA ILE A 56 -0.76 3.32 7.26
C ILE A 56 -0.75 4.28 8.47
N SER A 57 -1.32 3.84 9.59
CA SER A 57 -1.15 4.57 10.85
C SER A 57 0.26 4.36 11.43
N GLY A 58 0.73 5.29 12.27
CA GLY A 58 2.02 5.13 12.98
C GLY A 58 2.07 3.85 13.82
N PHE A 59 0.96 3.46 14.46
CA PHE A 59 0.89 2.20 15.20
C PHE A 59 1.00 0.97 14.27
N PHE A 60 0.41 1.01 13.07
CA PHE A 60 0.57 -0.08 12.11
C PHE A 60 2.03 -0.25 11.69
N ARG A 61 2.72 0.86 11.38
CA ARG A 61 4.16 0.86 11.06
C ARG A 61 4.99 0.18 12.16
N ASP A 62 4.71 0.51 13.42
CA ASP A 62 5.50 0.03 14.55
C ASP A 62 5.21 -1.44 14.89
N ALA A 63 3.94 -1.87 14.81
CA ALA A 63 3.53 -3.22 15.18
C ALA A 63 3.68 -4.25 14.06
N PHE A 64 3.59 -3.84 12.79
CA PHE A 64 3.57 -4.72 11.61
C PHE A 64 4.62 -4.36 10.55
N PRO A 65 5.90 -4.13 10.92
CA PRO A 65 6.93 -3.72 9.95
C PRO A 65 7.14 -4.76 8.83
N HIS A 66 6.95 -6.04 9.13
CA HIS A 66 7.03 -7.13 8.14
C HIS A 66 5.92 -7.04 7.08
N VAL A 67 4.72 -6.58 7.46
CA VAL A 67 3.60 -6.39 6.53
C VAL A 67 3.82 -5.15 5.66
N VAL A 68 4.41 -4.08 6.22
CA VAL A 68 4.82 -2.90 5.43
C VAL A 68 5.78 -3.32 4.32
N GLY A 69 6.79 -4.13 4.65
CA GLY A 69 7.72 -4.69 3.66
C GLY A 69 7.02 -5.56 2.63
N LEU A 70 6.15 -6.49 3.06
CA LEU A 70 5.40 -7.37 2.17
C LEU A 70 4.58 -6.61 1.12
N ILE A 71 3.90 -5.52 1.51
CA ILE A 71 3.11 -4.71 0.58
C ILE A 71 4.01 -3.97 -0.42
N ASP A 72 5.12 -3.36 0.04
CA ASP A 72 6.07 -2.69 -0.87
C ASP A 72 6.71 -3.69 -1.85
N ASP A 73 7.07 -4.88 -1.38
CA ASP A 73 7.60 -5.96 -2.22
C ASP A 73 6.57 -6.39 -3.27
N ALA A 74 5.29 -6.53 -2.89
CA ALA A 74 4.20 -6.88 -3.80
C ALA A 74 3.98 -5.82 -4.89
N VAL A 75 3.93 -4.53 -4.52
CA VAL A 75 3.79 -3.43 -5.47
C VAL A 75 4.95 -3.44 -6.47
N ARG A 76 6.19 -3.54 -5.99
CA ARG A 76 7.37 -3.59 -6.86
C ARG A 76 7.35 -4.82 -7.78
N ALA A 77 7.04 -6.00 -7.24
CA ALA A 77 6.97 -7.22 -8.04
C ALA A 77 5.90 -7.15 -9.14
N VAL A 78 4.75 -6.52 -8.86
CA VAL A 78 3.67 -6.32 -9.83
C VAL A 78 4.03 -5.27 -10.88
N ALA A 79 4.67 -4.17 -10.50
CA ALA A 79 5.09 -3.11 -11.42
C ALA A 79 6.11 -3.60 -12.47
N GLU A 80 6.92 -4.61 -12.12
CA GLU A 80 7.94 -5.21 -13.00
C GLU A 80 7.42 -6.37 -13.86
N ARG A 81 6.11 -6.61 -13.91
CA ARG A 81 5.54 -7.66 -14.77
C ARG A 81 5.48 -7.22 -16.22
N ASP A 82 5.81 -8.13 -17.12
CA ASP A 82 5.67 -7.90 -18.56
C ASP A 82 4.21 -8.13 -18.96
N GLU A 83 3.39 -7.11 -18.66
CA GLU A 83 1.95 -7.10 -18.87
C GLU A 83 1.56 -5.78 -19.54
N PRO A 84 0.51 -5.77 -20.39
CA PRO A 84 0.07 -4.55 -21.05
C PRO A 84 -0.54 -3.56 -20.03
N ALA A 85 -0.38 -2.25 -20.29
CA ALA A 85 -0.73 -1.18 -19.37
C ALA A 85 -2.23 -1.14 -19.00
N ASP A 86 -3.11 -1.57 -19.91
CA ASP A 86 -4.56 -1.68 -19.68
C ASP A 86 -4.96 -2.90 -18.82
N ARG A 87 -4.01 -3.80 -18.54
CA ARG A 87 -4.18 -4.96 -17.66
C ARG A 87 -3.39 -4.86 -16.36
N ASN A 88 -2.47 -3.90 -16.25
CA ASN A 88 -1.69 -3.68 -15.04
C ASN A 88 -1.52 -2.18 -14.78
N PHE A 89 -2.43 -1.61 -13.99
CA PHE A 89 -2.42 -0.18 -13.69
C PHE A 89 -1.26 0.22 -12.77
N VAL A 90 -0.75 -0.70 -11.94
CA VAL A 90 0.45 -0.45 -11.12
C VAL A 90 1.65 -0.18 -12.03
N LYS A 91 1.86 -1.03 -13.05
CA LYS A 91 2.91 -0.84 -14.04
C LYS A 91 2.70 0.42 -14.85
N ALA A 92 1.47 0.65 -15.34
CA ALA A 92 1.16 1.82 -16.16
C ALA A 92 1.54 3.13 -15.46
N HIS A 93 1.09 3.32 -14.21
CA HIS A 93 1.41 4.54 -13.45
C HIS A 93 2.90 4.60 -13.06
N ALA A 94 3.50 3.48 -12.66
CA ALA A 94 4.93 3.47 -12.32
C ALA A 94 5.81 3.80 -13.54
N ASP A 95 5.45 3.33 -14.73
CA ASP A 95 6.18 3.63 -15.96
C ASP A 95 6.00 5.11 -16.37
N GLU A 96 4.80 5.68 -16.20
CA GLU A 96 4.53 7.11 -16.39
C GLU A 96 5.38 7.97 -15.44
N ASP A 97 5.34 7.71 -14.13
CA ASP A 97 6.16 8.40 -13.12
C ASP A 97 7.67 8.26 -13.43
N THR A 98 8.10 7.06 -13.85
CA THR A 98 9.50 6.82 -14.22
C THR A 98 9.90 7.63 -15.46
N ALA A 99 9.00 7.79 -16.43
CA ALA A 99 9.26 8.62 -17.61
C ALA A 99 9.31 10.12 -17.25
N GLU A 100 8.52 10.57 -16.27
CA GLU A 100 8.50 11.95 -15.81
C GLU A 100 9.79 12.33 -15.06
N HIS A 101 10.22 11.52 -14.09
CA HIS A 101 11.29 11.91 -13.16
C HIS A 101 12.48 10.93 -13.07
N GLY A 102 12.49 9.83 -13.83
CA GLY A 102 13.64 8.91 -13.97
C GLY A 102 13.97 8.05 -12.74
N ASP A 103 13.16 8.08 -11.69
CA ASP A 103 13.43 7.39 -10.42
C ASP A 103 12.42 6.26 -10.19
N ARG A 104 12.83 5.03 -10.52
CA ARG A 104 11.97 3.86 -10.40
C ARG A 104 11.56 3.54 -8.96
N ARG A 105 12.42 3.87 -7.97
CA ARG A 105 12.08 3.61 -6.56
C ARG A 105 10.97 4.54 -6.11
N ARG A 106 11.02 5.81 -6.52
CA ARG A 106 9.95 6.78 -6.26
C ARG A 106 8.66 6.43 -6.99
N ALA A 107 8.75 6.01 -8.26
CA ALA A 107 7.60 5.64 -9.08
C ALA A 107 6.79 4.45 -8.52
N THR A 108 7.43 3.57 -7.75
CA THR A 108 6.80 2.41 -7.10
C THR A 108 6.43 2.65 -5.63
N ALA A 109 6.60 3.87 -5.12
CA ALA A 109 6.23 4.20 -3.75
C ALA A 109 4.69 4.29 -3.62
N ARG A 110 4.11 3.36 -2.84
CA ARG A 110 2.66 3.30 -2.58
C ARG A 110 2.28 3.23 -1.10
N VAL A 111 3.23 2.99 -0.20
CA VAL A 111 2.99 2.87 1.24
C VAL A 111 3.46 4.13 1.96
N PHE A 112 2.52 4.90 2.51
CA PHE A 112 2.78 6.16 3.19
C PHE A 112 2.22 6.13 4.61
N GLY A 113 2.86 6.81 5.55
CA GLY A 113 2.43 6.83 6.94
C GLY A 113 2.84 8.09 7.68
N SER A 114 2.53 8.14 8.98
CA SER A 114 2.99 9.22 9.85
C SER A 114 4.53 9.31 9.82
N LYS A 115 5.07 10.53 9.99
CA LYS A 115 6.51 10.77 10.15
C LYS A 115 7.12 9.79 11.18
N PRO A 116 8.36 9.28 10.98
CA PRO A 116 9.02 8.44 11.97
C PRO A 116 9.00 9.09 13.38
N GLY A 117 8.62 8.31 14.39
CA GLY A 117 8.44 8.77 15.78
C GLY A 117 7.15 9.56 16.06
N ALA A 118 6.35 9.86 15.03
CA ALA A 118 5.06 10.53 15.18
C ALA A 118 3.87 9.58 14.94
N TYR A 119 2.70 10.00 15.43
CA TYR A 119 1.43 9.29 15.36
C TYR A 119 0.29 10.24 14.95
N GLY A 120 -0.81 9.67 14.48
CA GLY A 120 -1.98 10.42 14.05
C GLY A 120 -1.89 10.94 12.62
N ALA A 121 -2.95 11.65 12.21
CA ALA A 121 -3.11 12.22 10.88
C ALA A 121 -3.01 13.75 10.85
N GLY A 122 -2.65 14.40 11.96
CA GLY A 122 -2.50 15.86 12.07
C GLY A 122 -3.82 16.67 12.09
N LEU A 123 -4.88 16.16 11.45
CA LEU A 123 -6.13 16.90 11.27
C LEU A 123 -6.92 17.17 12.54
N LEU A 124 -6.97 16.25 13.51
CA LEU A 124 -7.78 16.43 14.72
C LEU A 124 -7.40 17.72 15.49
N PRO A 125 -6.10 17.96 15.83
CA PRO A 125 -5.68 19.24 16.40
C PRO A 125 -6.06 20.47 15.58
N LEU A 126 -5.99 20.42 14.24
CA LEU A 126 -6.35 21.54 13.37
C LEU A 126 -7.85 21.87 13.45
N ILE A 127 -8.69 20.83 13.41
CA ILE A 127 -10.15 20.97 13.53
C ILE A 127 -10.52 21.53 14.90
N ASP A 128 -9.93 21.00 15.98
CA ASP A 128 -10.18 21.47 17.35
C ASP A 128 -9.78 22.93 17.53
N ALA A 129 -8.65 23.34 16.94
CA ALA A 129 -8.18 24.72 16.95
C ALA A 129 -9.01 25.66 16.04
N ARG A 130 -9.84 25.10 15.13
CA ARG A 130 -10.63 25.84 14.12
C ARG A 130 -9.79 26.79 13.25
N ASN A 131 -8.51 26.49 13.08
CA ASN A 131 -7.56 27.33 12.37
C ASN A 131 -7.39 26.88 10.91
N TRP A 132 -8.50 26.77 10.18
CA TRP A 132 -8.53 26.36 8.77
C TRP A 132 -9.69 27.06 8.06
N ARG A 133 -9.56 27.28 6.75
CA ARG A 133 -10.58 27.96 5.94
C ARG A 133 -10.83 27.31 4.59
N SER A 134 -9.82 26.64 4.03
CA SER A 134 -9.83 26.09 2.68
C SER A 134 -9.36 24.65 2.65
N ASP A 135 -9.66 23.96 1.55
CA ASP A 135 -9.20 22.60 1.31
C ASP A 135 -7.65 22.52 1.28
N ALA A 136 -6.98 23.60 0.88
CA ALA A 136 -5.52 23.68 0.90
C ALA A 136 -4.96 23.61 2.33
N ASP A 137 -5.61 24.26 3.30
CA ASP A 137 -5.19 24.22 4.71
C ASP A 137 -5.33 22.79 5.29
N LEU A 138 -6.35 22.05 4.85
CA LEU A 138 -6.57 20.67 5.27
C LEU A 138 -5.57 19.70 4.61
N ALA A 139 -5.14 19.98 3.38
CA ALA A 139 -4.19 19.15 2.63
C ALA A 139 -2.73 19.35 3.07
N GLU A 140 -2.38 20.51 3.61
CA GLU A 140 -1.01 20.84 4.06
C GLU A 140 -0.61 20.13 5.37
N VAL A 141 -1.59 19.69 6.18
CA VAL A 141 -1.39 19.04 7.49
C VAL A 141 -1.07 17.55 7.38
#